data_AF-A0A381SNL7-F1
#
_entry.id   AF-A0A381SNL7-F1
#
_cell.length_a   1.000
_cell.length_b   1.000
_cell.length_c   1.000
_cell.angle_alpha   90.00
_cell.angle_beta   90.00
_cell.angle_gamma   90.00
#
_symmetry.space_group_name_H-M   'P 1'
#
loop_
_entity.id
_entity.type
_entity.pdbx_description
1 polymer ?
#
loop_
_entity_poly.entity_id
_entity_poly.type
_entity_poly.pdbx_seq_one_letter_code
_entity_poly.pdbx_strand_id
1 'polypeptide(L)'
;MTLPLMILAALAVIGGFFGVPHVFHVIPNGIEVYFHDFFAEIPAGHGNVSTEWTLMILSVIFALFAWFMASRLYHSGFEIASGLRSKWEWAYQLSLNKWYVDELYNSLIIQPGRLLSTHLLWGLFDQNVIDRAVNTTGAVARSVGNTIRPLQNGLIQNYALIFTLGTFLILWYMT
;
A
#
# COMPACT_ATOMS: atom_id res chain seq x y z
N MET A 1 26.10 -7.30 14.95
CA MET A 1 24.85 -6.82 15.58
C MET A 1 25.10 -5.88 16.76
N THR A 2 26.15 -6.07 17.56
CA THR A 2 26.54 -5.14 18.64
C THR A 2 26.94 -3.76 18.11
N LEU A 3 27.66 -3.70 16.99
CA LEU A 3 28.14 -2.45 16.41
C LEU A 3 27.01 -1.49 15.98
N PRO A 4 25.97 -1.93 15.23
CA PRO A 4 24.80 -1.09 14.97
C PRO A 4 24.07 -0.61 16.23
N LEU A 5 23.88 -1.49 17.23
CA LEU A 5 23.18 -1.13 18.47
C LEU A 5 23.96 -0.10 19.30
N MET A 6 25.28 -0.22 19.37
CA MET A 6 26.13 0.76 20.07
C MET A 6 26.09 2.13 19.39
N ILE A 7 26.11 2.17 18.05
CA ILE A 7 25.98 3.41 17.30
C ILE A 7 24.62 4.06 17.58
N LEU A 8 23.52 3.29 17.50
CA LEU A 8 22.18 3.80 17.80
C LEU A 8 22.06 4.31 19.25
N ALA A 9 22.65 3.61 20.22
CA ALA A 9 22.65 4.03 21.62
C ALA A 9 23.42 5.36 21.81
N ALA A 10 24.60 5.49 21.21
CA ALA A 10 25.38 6.72 21.27
C ALA A 10 24.62 7.89 20.62
N LEU A 11 24.00 7.66 19.45
CA LEU A 11 23.19 8.66 18.76
C LEU A 11 21.93 9.04 19.55
N ALA A 12 21.28 8.11 20.25
CA ALA A 12 20.12 8.39 21.08
C ALA A 12 20.49 9.27 22.30
N VAL A 13 21.63 9.03 22.93
CA VAL A 13 22.14 9.87 24.03
C VAL A 13 22.47 11.27 23.50
N ILE A 14 23.25 11.38 22.43
CA ILE A 14 23.64 12.68 21.84
C ILE A 14 22.41 13.45 21.36
N GLY A 15 21.48 12.79 20.67
CA GLY A 15 20.22 13.39 20.20
C GLY A 15 19.33 13.85 21.35
N GLY A 16 19.30 13.12 22.47
CA GLY A 16 18.58 13.54 23.68
C GLY A 16 19.12 14.85 24.26
N PHE A 17 20.45 15.03 24.28
CA PHE A 17 21.08 16.28 24.74
C PHE A 17 20.87 17.47 23.79
N PHE A 18 20.58 17.22 22.52
CA PHE A 18 20.35 18.27 21.52
C PHE A 18 19.02 19.02 21.72
N GLY A 19 18.02 18.39 22.33
CA GLY A 19 16.68 18.94 22.57
C GLY A 19 16.40 19.36 24.01
N VAL A 20 17.43 19.65 24.81
CA VAL A 20 17.27 19.98 26.23
C VAL A 20 16.51 21.31 26.38
N PRO A 21 15.43 21.35 27.19
CA PRO A 21 14.69 22.58 27.44
C PRO A 21 15.57 23.68 28.04
N HIS A 22 15.31 24.93 27.64
CA HIS A 22 15.98 26.17 28.08
C HIS A 22 16.07 26.29 29.60
N VAL A 23 15.10 25.69 30.31
CA VAL A 23 14.95 25.61 31.77
C VAL A 23 16.15 25.02 32.50
N PHE A 24 16.92 24.15 31.85
CA PHE A 24 18.10 23.56 32.48
C PHE A 24 19.31 24.50 32.44
N HIS A 25 19.32 25.54 31.59
CA HIS A 25 20.43 26.50 31.39
C HIS A 25 21.81 25.87 31.10
N VAL A 26 21.90 24.54 30.87
CA VAL A 26 23.18 23.83 30.68
C VAL A 26 23.66 23.94 29.23
N ILE A 27 22.76 23.88 28.25
CA ILE A 27 23.07 23.90 26.81
C ILE A 27 21.97 24.70 26.09
N PRO A 28 22.29 25.55 25.11
CA PRO A 28 21.28 26.14 24.22
C PRO A 28 20.48 25.04 23.53
N ASN A 29 19.15 25.16 23.49
CA ASN A 29 18.30 24.18 22.83
C ASN A 29 18.59 24.17 21.33
N GLY A 30 19.35 23.17 20.85
CA GLY A 30 19.78 23.09 19.47
C GLY A 30 18.59 22.95 18.51
N ILE A 31 17.52 22.28 18.93
CA ILE A 31 16.32 22.15 18.11
C ILE A 31 15.69 23.52 17.86
N GLU A 32 15.54 24.33 18.91
CA GLU A 32 14.96 25.67 18.78
C GLU A 32 15.86 26.60 17.95
N VAL A 33 17.17 26.58 18.17
CA VAL A 33 18.12 27.47 17.48
C VAL A 33 18.24 27.14 15.99
N TYR A 34 18.28 25.86 15.60
CA TYR A 34 18.51 25.45 14.21
C TYR A 34 17.22 25.29 13.40
N PHE A 35 16.07 25.06 14.05
CA PHE A 35 14.79 24.80 13.37
C PHE A 35 13.71 25.86 13.67
N HIS A 36 14.08 27.00 14.25
CA HIS A 36 13.17 28.11 14.55
C HIS A 36 12.23 28.46 13.37
N ASP A 37 12.79 28.57 12.16
CA ASP A 37 12.04 28.98 10.96
C ASP A 37 11.42 27.80 10.19
N PHE A 38 11.69 26.56 10.62
CA PHE A 38 11.10 25.36 10.03
C PHE A 38 9.76 25.00 10.67
N PHE A 39 9.58 25.31 11.96
CA PHE A 39 8.34 25.05 12.68
C PHE A 39 7.36 26.21 12.56
N ALA A 40 6.05 25.91 12.51
CA ALA A 40 5.03 26.93 12.53
C ALA A 40 5.10 27.72 13.85
N GLU A 41 5.09 29.05 13.80
CA GLU A 41 5.06 29.92 14.98
C GLU A 41 3.80 29.62 15.80
N ILE A 42 3.97 28.86 16.89
CA ILE A 42 2.92 28.66 17.88
C ILE A 42 2.91 29.94 18.73
N PRO A 43 1.77 30.63 18.92
CA PRO A 43 1.71 31.81 19.78
C PRO A 43 2.24 31.44 21.17
N ALA A 44 3.43 31.97 21.48
CA ALA A 44 4.17 31.64 22.68
C ALA A 44 3.49 32.23 23.91
N GLY A 45 2.55 31.48 24.49
CA GLY A 45 2.28 31.59 25.91
C GLY A 45 3.51 31.02 26.62
N HIS A 46 4.53 31.84 26.88
CA HIS A 46 5.65 31.45 27.72
C HIS A 46 5.09 31.04 29.09
N GLY A 47 4.94 29.74 29.29
CA GLY A 47 4.56 29.19 30.57
C GLY A 47 5.54 29.70 31.63
N ASN A 48 5.05 29.96 32.83
CA ASN A 48 5.95 30.27 33.94
C ASN A 48 6.96 29.12 34.07
N VAL A 49 8.24 29.40 34.34
CA VAL A 49 9.29 28.40 34.58
C VAL A 49 8.83 27.34 35.60
N SER A 50 8.01 27.73 36.58
CA SER A 50 7.37 26.81 37.52
C SER A 50 6.42 25.79 36.87
N THR A 51 5.66 26.19 35.86
CA THR A 51 4.78 25.32 35.08
C THR A 51 5.59 24.31 34.27
N GLU A 52 6.67 24.74 33.63
CA GLU A 52 7.55 23.86 32.84
C GLU A 52 8.19 22.78 33.71
N TRP A 53 8.76 23.16 34.87
CA TRP A 53 9.28 22.19 35.85
C TRP A 53 8.22 21.24 36.37
N THR A 54 7.01 21.76 36.67
CA THR A 54 5.92 20.94 37.19
C THR A 54 5.51 19.89 36.17
N LEU A 55 5.31 20.27 34.91
CA LEU A 55 4.93 19.34 33.83
C LEU A 55 6.03 18.31 33.57
N MET A 56 7.31 18.72 33.60
CA MET A 56 8.43 17.83 33.39
C MET A 56 8.56 16.77 34.49
N ILE A 57 8.54 17.20 35.76
CA ILE A 57 8.61 16.29 36.92
C ILE A 57 7.40 15.36 36.92
N LEU A 58 6.20 15.91 36.70
CA LEU A 58 4.97 15.13 36.66
C LEU A 58 5.03 14.06 35.55
N SER A 59 5.51 14.42 34.36
CA SER A 59 5.71 13.49 33.24
C SER A 59 6.66 12.35 33.61
N VAL A 60 7.81 12.66 34.20
CA VAL A 60 8.78 11.64 34.64
C VAL A 60 8.18 10.74 35.72
N ILE A 61 7.45 11.29 36.69
CA ILE A 61 6.77 10.49 37.73
C ILE A 61 5.75 9.54 37.10
N PHE A 62 4.92 10.02 36.17
CA PHE A 62 3.94 9.18 35.46
C PHE A 62 4.63 8.08 34.65
N ALA A 63 5.72 8.39 33.96
CA ALA A 63 6.48 7.41 33.19
C ALA A 63 7.09 6.31 34.09
N LEU A 64 7.69 6.69 35.23
CA LEU A 64 8.23 5.75 36.22
C LEU A 64 7.12 4.90 36.86
N PHE A 65 5.98 5.51 37.17
CA PHE A 65 4.82 4.80 37.71
C PHE A 65 4.26 3.79 36.71
N ALA A 66 4.12 4.17 35.44
CA ALA A 66 3.67 3.28 34.36
C ALA A 66 4.64 2.11 34.16
N TRP A 67 5.95 2.38 34.12
CA TRP A 67 6.98 1.35 34.03
C TRP A 67 6.94 0.41 35.24
N PHE A 68 6.81 0.93 36.45
CA PHE A 68 6.69 0.12 37.66
C PHE A 68 5.46 -0.78 37.63
N MET A 69 4.29 -0.24 37.25
CA MET A 69 3.05 -1.00 37.15
C MET A 69 3.15 -2.11 36.11
N ALA A 70 3.68 -1.80 34.93
CA ALA A 70 3.92 -2.77 33.87
C ALA A 70 4.92 -3.85 34.34
N SER A 71 6.06 -3.44 34.89
CA SER A 71 7.09 -4.36 35.39
C SER A 71 6.53 -5.33 36.43
N ARG A 72 5.72 -4.84 37.38
CA ARG A 72 5.04 -5.68 38.36
C ARG A 72 4.11 -6.70 37.69
N LEU A 73 3.28 -6.25 36.75
CA LEU A 73 2.31 -7.11 36.05
C LEU A 73 2.99 -8.25 35.27
N TYR A 74 4.13 -7.97 34.63
CA TYR A 74 4.86 -8.97 33.84
C TYR A 74 5.77 -9.88 34.69
N HIS A 75 6.31 -9.40 35.81
CA HIS A 75 7.18 -10.21 36.68
C HIS A 75 6.40 -11.13 37.64
N SER A 76 5.19 -10.76 38.08
CA SER A 76 4.40 -11.55 39.03
C SER A 76 3.59 -12.71 38.39
N GLY A 77 3.84 -13.03 37.12
CA GLY A 77 3.12 -14.06 36.37
C GLY A 77 1.85 -13.54 35.67
N PHE A 78 1.44 -14.22 34.60
CA PHE A 78 0.32 -13.81 33.75
C PHE A 78 -1.07 -13.98 34.39
N GLU A 79 -1.17 -14.41 35.65
CA GLU A 79 -2.45 -14.60 36.34
C GLU A 79 -3.19 -13.28 36.58
N ILE A 80 -2.48 -12.22 36.95
CA ILE A 80 -3.07 -10.89 37.12
C ILE A 80 -3.50 -10.34 35.75
N ALA A 81 -2.69 -10.57 34.72
CA ALA A 81 -3.00 -10.17 33.34
C ALA A 81 -4.21 -10.94 32.77
N SER A 82 -4.35 -12.24 33.05
CA SER A 82 -5.47 -13.06 32.61
C SER A 82 -6.76 -12.71 33.35
N GLY A 83 -6.68 -12.37 34.64
CA GLY A 83 -7.80 -11.85 35.42
C GLY A 83 -8.26 -10.46 34.98
N LEU A 84 -7.35 -9.61 34.49
CA LEU A 84 -7.70 -8.31 33.92
C LEU A 84 -8.34 -8.46 32.53
N ARG A 85 -7.80 -9.37 31.72
CA ARG A 85 -8.34 -9.74 30.41
C ARG A 85 -9.80 -10.19 30.51
N SER A 86 -10.11 -11.13 31.41
CA SER A 86 -11.48 -11.65 31.53
C SER A 86 -12.51 -10.58 31.92
N LYS A 87 -12.09 -9.54 32.65
CA LYS A 87 -12.95 -8.40 33.03
C LYS A 87 -13.11 -7.37 31.91
N TRP A 88 -12.08 -7.19 31.08
CA TRP A 88 -12.02 -6.17 30.02
C TRP A 88 -11.84 -6.80 28.64
N GLU A 89 -12.49 -7.93 28.38
CA GLU A 89 -12.27 -8.70 27.15
C GLU A 89 -12.56 -7.86 25.90
N TRP A 90 -13.58 -6.98 25.93
CA TRP A 90 -13.89 -6.09 24.79
C TRP A 90 -12.73 -5.12 24.47
N ALA A 91 -12.14 -4.48 25.47
CA ALA A 91 -11.04 -3.54 25.29
C ALA A 91 -9.75 -4.27 24.92
N TYR A 92 -9.54 -5.45 25.51
CA TYR A 92 -8.47 -6.35 25.13
C TYR A 92 -8.60 -6.78 23.67
N GLN A 93 -9.78 -7.18 23.22
CA GLN A 93 -10.04 -7.57 21.83
C GLN A 93 -9.87 -6.40 20.87
N LEU A 94 -10.27 -5.18 21.24
CA LEU A 94 -9.98 -3.99 20.42
C LEU A 94 -8.47 -3.76 20.26
N SER A 95 -7.71 -3.78 21.36
CA SER A 95 -6.26 -3.60 21.29
C SER A 95 -5.57 -4.78 20.56
N LEU A 96 -6.06 -6.00 20.74
CA LEU A 96 -5.53 -7.23 20.13
C LEU A 96 -5.72 -7.21 18.61
N ASN A 97 -6.91 -6.81 18.15
CA ASN A 97 -7.24 -6.69 16.73
C ASN A 97 -6.84 -5.32 16.17
N LYS A 98 -5.88 -4.61 16.78
CA LYS A 98 -5.35 -3.31 16.33
C LYS A 98 -6.44 -2.30 15.96
N TRP A 99 -7.50 -2.25 16.77
CA TRP A 99 -8.67 -1.38 16.57
C TRP A 99 -9.51 -1.69 15.31
N TYR A 100 -9.36 -2.88 14.73
CA TYR A 100 -10.03 -3.32 13.51
C TYR A 100 -9.78 -2.43 12.28
N VAL A 101 -8.73 -1.60 12.30
CA VAL A 101 -8.41 -0.68 11.21
C VAL A 101 -8.01 -1.45 9.95
N ASP A 102 -7.21 -2.51 10.13
CA ASP A 102 -6.74 -3.35 9.03
C ASP A 102 -7.92 -4.08 8.35
N GLU A 103 -8.85 -4.62 9.15
CA GLU A 103 -10.05 -5.32 8.70
C GLU A 103 -11.04 -4.38 8.00
N LEU A 104 -11.22 -3.17 8.54
CA LEU A 104 -12.04 -2.13 7.93
C LEU A 104 -11.46 -1.70 6.58
N TYR A 105 -10.14 -1.49 6.50
CA TYR A 105 -9.48 -1.19 5.24
C TYR A 105 -9.63 -2.33 4.22
N ASN A 106 -9.45 -3.57 4.67
CA ASN A 106 -9.60 -4.74 3.81
C ASN A 106 -11.04 -4.88 3.27
N SER A 107 -12.05 -4.67 4.12
CA SER A 107 -13.45 -4.82 3.74
C SER A 107 -14.00 -3.65 2.92
N LEU A 108 -13.58 -2.41 3.21
CA LEU A 108 -14.10 -1.22 2.53
C LEU A 108 -13.33 -0.85 1.27
N ILE A 109 -12.03 -1.10 1.22
CA ILE A 109 -11.16 -0.64 0.11
C ILE A 109 -10.67 -1.82 -0.72
N ILE A 110 -10.05 -2.82 -0.08
CA ILE A 110 -9.39 -3.91 -0.82
C ILE A 110 -10.40 -4.84 -1.49
N GLN A 111 -11.37 -5.38 -0.75
CA GLN A 111 -12.32 -6.35 -1.29
C GLN A 111 -13.19 -5.77 -2.41
N PRO A 112 -13.78 -4.57 -2.28
CA PRO A 112 -14.56 -3.97 -3.37
C PRO A 112 -13.68 -3.66 -4.58
N GLY A 113 -12.47 -3.14 -4.37
CA GLY A 113 -11.50 -2.90 -5.46
C GLY A 113 -11.14 -4.19 -6.21
N ARG A 114 -10.92 -5.28 -5.47
CA ARG A 114 -10.64 -6.60 -6.05
C ARG A 114 -11.84 -7.14 -6.84
N LEU A 115 -13.06 -7.02 -6.31
CA LEU A 115 -14.27 -7.46 -6.99
C LEU A 115 -14.52 -6.69 -8.28
N LEU A 116 -14.35 -5.36 -8.25
CA LEU A 116 -14.46 -4.52 -9.46
C LEU A 116 -13.41 -4.91 -10.50
N SER A 117 -12.17 -5.12 -10.08
CA SER A 117 -11.10 -5.53 -10.99
C SER A 117 -11.37 -6.89 -11.63
N THR A 118 -11.74 -7.91 -10.85
CA THR A 118 -11.96 -9.25 -11.38
C THR A 118 -13.21 -9.37 -12.22
N HIS A 119 -14.33 -8.77 -11.80
CA HIS A 119 -15.60 -8.93 -12.50
C HIS A 119 -15.73 -7.97 -13.67
N LEU A 120 -15.41 -6.69 -13.49
CA LEU A 120 -15.62 -5.69 -14.54
C LEU A 120 -14.44 -5.63 -15.50
N LEU A 121 -13.23 -5.40 -15.00
CA LEU A 121 -12.08 -5.19 -15.88
C LEU A 121 -11.65 -6.49 -16.56
N TRP A 122 -11.51 -7.57 -15.79
CA TRP A 122 -11.06 -8.83 -16.38
C TRP A 122 -12.22 -9.62 -17.03
N GLY A 123 -13.30 -9.88 -16.30
CA GLY A 123 -14.40 -10.71 -16.81
C GLY A 123 -15.19 -10.06 -17.95
N LEU A 124 -15.63 -8.80 -17.78
CA LEU A 124 -16.48 -8.13 -18.78
C LEU A 124 -15.70 -7.48 -19.91
N PHE A 125 -14.54 -6.89 -19.63
CA PHE A 125 -13.80 -6.15 -20.65
C PHE A 125 -12.77 -7.04 -21.35
N ASP A 126 -11.81 -7.61 -20.62
CA ASP A 126 -10.73 -8.39 -21.23
C ASP A 126 -11.25 -9.68 -21.91
N GLN A 127 -11.87 -10.58 -21.16
CA GLN A 127 -12.32 -11.87 -21.71
C GLN A 127 -13.46 -11.76 -22.74
N ASN A 128 -14.35 -10.80 -22.56
CA ASN A 128 -15.55 -10.71 -23.38
C ASN A 128 -15.41 -9.75 -24.57
N VAL A 129 -14.58 -8.70 -24.46
CA VAL A 129 -14.39 -7.75 -25.56
C VAL A 129 -13.09 -8.07 -26.30
N ILE A 130 -11.96 -8.07 -25.58
CA ILE A 130 -10.64 -8.19 -26.21
C ILE A 130 -10.44 -9.60 -26.78
N ASP A 131 -10.56 -10.62 -25.94
CA ASP A 131 -10.34 -12.01 -26.36
C ASP A 131 -11.33 -12.42 -27.45
N ARG A 132 -12.60 -12.02 -27.35
CA ARG A 132 -13.58 -12.34 -28.40
C ARG A 132 -13.25 -11.64 -29.70
N ALA A 133 -12.90 -10.35 -29.70
CA ALA A 133 -12.55 -9.62 -30.92
C ALA A 133 -11.34 -10.24 -31.63
N VAL A 134 -10.31 -10.62 -30.87
CA VAL A 134 -9.11 -11.27 -31.42
C VAL A 134 -9.46 -12.65 -31.98
N ASN A 135 -10.19 -13.47 -31.22
CA ASN A 135 -10.60 -14.81 -31.65
C ASN A 135 -11.51 -14.78 -32.88
N THR A 136 -12.45 -13.83 -32.96
CA THR A 136 -13.30 -13.65 -34.15
C THR A 136 -12.49 -13.24 -35.36
N THR A 137 -11.51 -12.35 -35.20
CA THR A 137 -10.63 -11.93 -36.31
C THR A 137 -9.83 -13.13 -36.83
N GLY A 138 -9.25 -13.93 -35.93
CA GLY A 138 -8.55 -15.17 -36.30
C GLY A 138 -9.47 -16.23 -36.91
N ALA A 139 -10.74 -16.30 -36.50
CA ALA A 139 -11.74 -17.19 -37.08
C ALA A 139 -12.12 -16.76 -38.51
N VAL A 140 -12.31 -15.47 -38.75
CA VAL A 140 -12.60 -14.91 -40.08
C VAL A 140 -11.44 -15.18 -41.02
N ALA A 141 -10.20 -14.89 -40.60
CA ALA A 141 -9.01 -15.16 -41.42
C ALA A 141 -8.90 -16.64 -41.80
N ARG A 142 -9.12 -17.55 -40.84
CA ARG A 142 -9.14 -19.00 -41.09
C ARG A 142 -10.27 -19.40 -42.04
N SER A 143 -11.46 -18.81 -41.90
CA SER A 143 -12.59 -19.09 -42.78
C SER A 143 -12.29 -18.67 -44.21
N VAL A 144 -11.76 -17.46 -44.43
CA VAL A 144 -11.35 -16.98 -45.76
C VAL A 144 -10.29 -17.88 -46.37
N GLY A 145 -9.26 -18.26 -45.59
CA GLY A 145 -8.23 -19.19 -46.05
C GLY A 145 -8.81 -20.54 -46.46
N ASN A 146 -9.74 -21.09 -45.68
CA ASN A 146 -10.40 -22.37 -45.98
C ASN A 146 -11.32 -22.28 -47.22
N THR A 147 -11.90 -21.13 -47.53
CA THR A 147 -12.70 -20.92 -48.74
C THR A 147 -11.84 -20.79 -50.00
N ILE A 148 -10.66 -20.15 -49.89
CA ILE A 148 -9.73 -19.97 -51.02
C ILE A 148 -8.94 -21.26 -51.30
N ARG A 149 -8.61 -22.03 -50.26
CA ARG A 149 -7.76 -23.24 -50.36
C ARG A 149 -8.19 -24.25 -51.44
N PRO A 150 -9.49 -24.57 -51.64
CA PRO A 150 -9.93 -25.50 -52.68
C PRO A 150 -9.69 -25.03 -54.12
N LEU A 151 -9.45 -23.72 -54.35
CA LEU A 151 -9.11 -23.21 -55.69
C LEU A 151 -7.74 -23.74 -56.16
N GLN A 152 -6.86 -24.07 -55.22
CA GLN A 152 -5.55 -24.66 -55.47
C GLN A 152 -5.60 -26.20 -55.40
N ASN A 153 -6.44 -26.82 -56.23
CA ASN A 153 -6.66 -28.27 -56.24
C ASN A 153 -5.64 -29.08 -57.07
N GLY A 154 -4.64 -28.42 -57.68
CA GLY A 154 -3.60 -29.08 -58.48
C GLY A 154 -4.04 -29.50 -59.90
N LEU A 155 -5.29 -29.25 -60.30
CA LEU A 155 -5.80 -29.54 -61.63
C LEU A 155 -5.44 -28.40 -62.60
N ILE A 156 -4.57 -28.67 -63.58
CA ILE A 156 -4.10 -27.68 -64.59
C ILE A 156 -5.27 -26.97 -65.29
N GLN A 157 -6.37 -27.69 -65.55
CA GLN A 157 -7.58 -27.15 -66.17
C GLN A 157 -8.22 -26.01 -65.34
N ASN A 158 -8.19 -26.12 -64.01
CA ASN A 158 -8.75 -25.10 -63.12
C ASN A 158 -7.93 -23.80 -63.18
N TYR A 159 -6.60 -23.91 -63.27
CA TYR A 159 -5.71 -22.76 -63.47
C TYR A 159 -5.91 -22.09 -64.83
N ALA A 160 -6.06 -22.88 -65.90
CA ALA A 160 -6.31 -22.36 -67.24
C ALA A 160 -7.63 -21.55 -67.29
N LEU A 161 -8.69 -22.04 -66.62
CA LEU A 161 -9.99 -21.39 -66.51
C LEU A 161 -9.90 -20.06 -65.74
N ILE A 162 -9.22 -20.04 -64.59
CA ILE A 162 -8.99 -18.80 -63.81
C ILE A 162 -8.22 -17.76 -64.65
N PHE A 163 -7.18 -18.19 -65.37
CA PHE A 163 -6.36 -17.30 -66.20
C PHE A 163 -7.16 -16.67 -67.36
N THR A 164 -7.98 -17.47 -68.05
CA THR A 164 -8.82 -16.96 -69.15
C THR A 164 -9.90 -16.00 -68.65
N LEU A 165 -10.58 -16.34 -67.55
CA LEU A 165 -11.56 -15.44 -66.92
C LEU A 165 -10.91 -14.12 -66.47
N GLY A 166 -9.74 -14.19 -65.82
CA GLY A 166 -9.00 -13.01 -65.38
C GLY A 166 -8.61 -12.10 -66.54
N THR A 167 -8.16 -12.68 -67.66
CA THR A 167 -7.81 -11.92 -68.87
C THR A 167 -9.03 -11.22 -69.46
N PHE A 168 -10.17 -11.92 -69.57
CA PHE A 168 -11.43 -11.33 -70.05
C PHE A 168 -11.91 -10.18 -69.15
N LEU A 169 -11.83 -10.32 -67.83
CA LEU A 169 -12.21 -9.28 -66.88
C LEU A 169 -11.35 -8.03 -66.99
N ILE A 170 -10.02 -8.19 -67.13
CA ILE A 170 -9.11 -7.06 -67.30
C ILE A 170 -9.42 -6.32 -68.60
N LEU A 171 -9.58 -7.05 -69.71
CA LEU A 171 -9.91 -6.46 -70.99
C LEU A 171 -11.24 -5.71 -70.92
N TRP A 172 -12.27 -6.30 -70.32
CA TRP A 172 -13.56 -5.64 -70.13
C TRP A 172 -13.44 -4.37 -69.28
N TYR A 173 -12.72 -4.40 -68.16
CA TYR A 173 -12.53 -3.21 -67.33
C TYR A 173 -11.78 -2.08 -68.05
N MET A 174 -10.87 -2.42 -68.96
CA MET A 174 -10.10 -1.44 -69.74
C MET A 174 -10.83 -0.91 -70.98
N THR A 175 -11.94 -1.52 -71.39
CA THR A 175 -12.73 -1.11 -72.56
C THR A 175 -13.88 -0.21 -72.12
#